data_AF-I6C8I9-F1
#
_entry.id   AF-I6C8I9-F1
#
_cell.length_a   1.000
_cell.length_b   1.000
_cell.length_c   1.000
_cell.angle_alpha   90.00
_cell.angle_beta   90.00
_cell.angle_gamma   90.00
#
_symmetry.space_group_name_H-M   'P 1'
#
loop_
_entity.id
_entity.type
_entity.pdbx_description
1 polymer ?
#
loop_
_entity_poly.entity_id
_entity_poly.type
_entity_poly.pdbx_seq_one_letter_code
_entity_poly.pdbx_strand_id
1 'polypeptide(L)' 'MQREDVLGEALKLLELQGIANTTLEMVAERVDYSLDELRRFWPDKEAILYDALRYLSQQIDVWRRQLIEVVNKNWPPS' A
#
# COMPACT_ATOMS: atom_id res chain seq x y z
N MET A 1 5.76 14.83 1.75
CA MET A 1 4.99 13.58 1.75
C MET A 1 5.79 12.50 1.05
N GLN A 2 5.92 11.29 1.61
CA GLN A 2 6.50 10.17 0.86
C GLN A 2 5.41 9.35 0.18
N ARG A 3 5.74 8.70 -0.94
CA ARG A 3 4.81 7.82 -1.68
C ARG A 3 4.27 6.70 -0.78
N GLU A 4 5.13 6.13 0.05
CA GLU A 4 4.79 5.01 0.94
C GLU A 4 3.75 5.40 1.99
N ASP A 5 3.80 6.64 2.50
CA ASP A 5 2.79 7.17 3.45
C ASP A 5 1.41 7.20 2.78
N VAL A 6 1.34 7.68 1.54
CA VAL A 6 0.09 7.75 0.77
C VAL A 6 -0.48 6.37 0.49
N LEU A 7 0.36 5.42 0.08
CA LEU A 7 -0.07 4.05 -0.17
C LEU A 7 -0.50 3.34 1.11
N GLY A 8 0.14 3.63 2.24
CA GLY A 8 -0.26 3.13 3.55
C GLY A 8 -1.66 3.61 3.96
N GLU A 9 -1.96 4.90 3.80
CA GLU A 9 -3.31 5.42 4.09
C GLU A 9 -4.37 4.94 3.10
N ALA A 10 -4.01 4.78 1.81
CA ALA A 10 -4.89 4.19 0.82
C ALA A 10 -5.28 2.74 1.17
N LEU A 11 -4.33 1.93 1.67
CA LEU A 11 -4.61 0.57 2.16
C LEU A 11 -5.55 0.57 3.37
N LYS A 12 -5.34 1.46 4.34
CA LYS A 12 -6.25 1.59 5.50
C LYS A 12 -7.67 1.98 5.09
N LEU A 13 -7.79 2.90 4.14
CA LEU A 13 -9.10 3.26 3.58
C LEU A 13 -9.75 2.08 2.86
N LEU A 14 -8.96 1.33 2.08
CA LEU A 14 -9.41 0.14 1.38
C LEU A 14 -9.96 -0.92 2.32
N GLU A 15 -9.29 -1.16 3.46
CA GLU A 15 -9.74 -2.08 4.50
C GLU A 15 -11.06 -1.64 5.16
N LEU A 16 -11.22 -0.33 5.40
CA LEU A 16 -12.39 0.22 6.10
C LEU A 16 -13.61 0.39 5.20
N GLN A 17 -13.41 0.77 3.94
CA GLN A 17 -14.47 1.19 3.02
C GLN A 17 -14.73 0.17 1.91
N GLY A 18 -13.77 -0.71 1.65
CA GLY A 18 -13.78 -1.62 0.51
C GLY A 18 -13.41 -0.94 -0.81
N ILE A 19 -13.16 -1.76 -1.84
CA ILE A 19 -12.68 -1.33 -3.16
C ILE A 19 -13.66 -0.37 -3.84
N ALA A 20 -14.96 -0.62 -3.73
CA ALA A 20 -15.97 0.16 -4.45
C ALA A 20 -16.11 1.60 -3.92
N ASN A 21 -15.96 1.79 -2.61
CA ASN A 21 -16.23 3.06 -1.94
C ASN A 21 -14.99 3.92 -1.72
N THR A 22 -13.79 3.35 -1.84
CA THR A 22 -12.55 4.11 -1.67
C THR A 22 -12.33 5.03 -2.87
N THR A 23 -12.17 6.33 -2.63
CA THR A 23 -11.90 7.32 -3.69
C THR A 23 -10.54 7.99 -3.49
N LEU A 24 -10.05 8.65 -4.55
CA LEU A 24 -8.79 9.39 -4.50
C LEU A 24 -8.88 10.60 -3.56
N GLU A 25 -10.06 11.22 -3.50
CA GLU A 25 -10.39 12.35 -2.63
C GLU A 25 -10.25 11.97 -1.15
N MET A 26 -10.75 10.80 -0.76
CA MET A 26 -10.63 10.30 0.62
C MET A 26 -9.16 10.08 1.01
N VAL A 27 -8.35 9.60 0.07
CA VAL A 27 -6.90 9.43 0.31
C VAL A 27 -6.25 10.80 0.51
N ALA A 28 -6.53 11.76 -0.39
CA ALA A 28 -5.98 13.11 -0.33
C ALA A 28 -6.32 13.83 0.99
N GLU A 29 -7.56 13.72 1.45
CA GLU A 29 -8.01 14.26 2.75
C GLU A 29 -7.24 13.62 3.91
N ARG A 30 -7.09 12.29 3.88
CA ARG A 30 -6.47 11.53 4.97
C ARG A 30 -4.98 11.80 5.12
N VAL A 31 -4.31 12.14 4.02
CA VAL A 31 -2.89 12.51 4.04
C VAL A 31 -2.67 14.02 4.13
N ASP A 32 -3.74 14.84 4.20
CA ASP A 32 -3.67 16.31 4.17
C ASP A 32 -2.87 16.83 2.96
N TYR A 33 -3.24 16.38 1.75
CA TYR A 33 -2.56 16.73 0.51
C TYR A 33 -3.55 17.19 -0.57
N SER A 34 -3.06 18.05 -1.47
CA SER A 34 -3.87 18.52 -2.59
C SER A 34 -4.23 17.36 -3.53
N LEU A 35 -5.52 17.21 -3.81
CA LEU A 35 -6.02 16.23 -4.79
C LEU A 35 -5.39 16.44 -6.18
N ASP A 36 -5.22 17.68 -6.61
CA ASP A 36 -4.64 18.00 -7.91
C ASP A 36 -3.16 17.64 -8.00
N GLU A 37 -2.43 17.72 -6.89
CA GLU A 37 -1.05 17.27 -6.82
C GLU A 37 -0.98 15.74 -6.77
N LEU A 38 -1.90 15.09 -6.05
CA LEU A 38 -2.00 13.64 -5.97
C LEU A 38 -2.35 13.02 -7.33
N ARG A 39 -3.20 13.69 -8.11
CA ARG A 39 -3.57 13.32 -9.50
C ARG A 39 -2.39 13.29 -10.48
N ARG A 40 -1.30 14.00 -10.19
CA ARG A 40 -0.08 13.94 -11.02
C ARG A 40 0.65 12.61 -10.89
N PHE A 41 0.46 11.91 -9.77
CA PHE A 41 1.05 10.61 -9.50
C PHE A 41 0.07 9.47 -9.76
N TRP A 42 -1.18 9.63 -9.31
CA TRP A 42 -2.26 8.66 -9.53
C TRP A 42 -3.46 9.38 -10.14
N PRO A 43 -3.69 9.24 -11.46
CA PRO A 43 -4.70 10.03 -12.16
C PRO A 43 -6.13 9.75 -11.71
N ASP A 44 -6.41 8.55 -11.21
CA ASP A 44 -7.73 8.08 -10.77
C ASP A 44 -7.64 7.13 -9.58
N LYS A 45 -8.81 6.69 -9.08
CA LYS A 45 -8.89 5.79 -7.93
C LYS A 45 -8.31 4.42 -8.26
N GLU A 46 -8.46 3.93 -9.48
CA GLU A 46 -7.98 2.62 -9.91
C GLU A 46 -6.44 2.58 -9.86
N ALA A 47 -5.77 3.65 -10.30
CA ALA A 47 -4.32 3.77 -10.28
C ALA A 47 -3.76 3.70 -8.86
N ILE A 48 -4.32 4.46 -7.92
CA ILE A 48 -3.82 4.46 -6.53
C ILE A 48 -4.15 3.15 -5.81
N LEU A 49 -5.33 2.57 -6.04
CA LEU A 49 -5.71 1.31 -5.41
C LEU A 49 -4.87 0.15 -5.92
N TYR A 50 -4.63 0.09 -7.23
CA TYR A 50 -3.73 -0.90 -7.80
C TYR A 50 -2.31 -0.76 -7.24
N ASP A 51 -1.78 0.46 -7.18
CA ASP A 51 -0.43 0.70 -6.70
C ASP A 51 -0.28 0.40 -5.20
N ALA A 52 -1.32 0.69 -4.40
CA ALA A 52 -1.39 0.35 -2.98
C ALA A 52 -1.38 -1.17 -2.76
N LEU A 53 -2.19 -1.91 -3.52
CA LEU A 53 -2.21 -3.38 -3.46
C LEU A 53 -0.89 -4.00 -3.94
N ARG A 54 -0.30 -3.44 -5.00
CA ARG A 54 1.02 -3.85 -5.49
C ARG A 54 2.08 -3.65 -4.41
N TYR A 55 2.06 -2.49 -3.74
CA TYR A 55 2.96 -2.18 -2.64
C TYR A 55 2.79 -3.16 -1.46
N LEU A 56 1.55 -3.48 -1.08
CA LEU A 56 1.28 -4.49 -0.06
C LEU A 56 1.82 -5.87 -0.46
N SER A 57 1.60 -6.29 -1.70
CA SER A 57 2.12 -7.57 -2.22
C SER A 57 3.65 -7.62 -2.15
N GLN A 58 4.34 -6.52 -2.45
CA GLN A 58 5.80 -6.45 -2.36
C GLN A 58 6.28 -6.58 -0.92
N GLN A 59 5.61 -5.93 0.03
CA GLN A 59 5.94 -6.07 1.46
C GLN A 59 5.76 -7.51 1.94
N ILE A 60 4.65 -8.15 1.57
CA ILE A 60 4.40 -9.57 1.88
C ILE A 60 5.52 -10.46 1.32
N ASP A 61 5.95 -10.23 0.08
CA ASP A 61 7.04 -10.98 -0.52
C ASP A 61 8.39 -10.77 0.20
N VAL A 62 8.66 -9.56 0.69
CA VAL A 62 9.85 -9.26 1.50
C VAL A 62 9.78 -10.01 2.82
N TRP A 63 8.66 -9.92 3.54
CA TRP A 63 8.47 -10.62 4.81
C TRP A 63 8.57 -12.13 4.64
N ARG A 64 8.02 -12.69 3.56
CA ARG A 64 8.14 -14.12 3.24
C ARG A 64 9.60 -14.54 3.14
N ARG A 65 10.44 -13.78 2.44
CA ARG A 65 11.87 -14.10 2.31
C ARG A 65 12.60 -13.99 3.64
N GLN A 66 12.32 -12.97 4.44
CA GLN A 66 12.90 -12.81 5.77
C GLN A 66 12.49 -13.96 6.70
N LEU A 67 11.24 -14.39 6.66
CA LEU A 67 10.76 -15.54 7.44
C LEU A 67 11.51 -16.81 7.05
N ILE A 68 11.70 -17.08 5.76
CA ILE A 68 12.47 -18.24 5.29
C ILE A 68 13.91 -18.17 5.77
N GLU A 69 14.54 -16.99 5.72
CA GLU A 69 15.90 -16.80 6.23
C GLU A 69 16.00 -17.06 7.73
N VAL A 70 15.05 -16.54 8.51
CA VAL A 70 14.96 -16.74 9.96
C VAL A 70 14.74 -18.22 10.28
N VAL A 71 13.84 -18.89 9.55
CA VAL A 71 13.58 -20.33 9.72
C VAL A 71 14.83 -21.15 9.41
N ASN A 72 15.52 -20.89 8.29
CA ASN A 72 16.74 -21.60 7.91
C ASN A 72 17.87 -21.40 8.93
N LYS A 73 17.96 -20.22 9.54
CA LYS A 73 18.95 -19.93 10.60
C LYS A 73 18.63 -20.69 11.89
N ASN A 74 17.36 -20.75 12.28
CA ASN A 74 16.94 -21.30 13.57
C ASN A 74 16.67 -22.81 13.53
N TRP A 75 16.38 -23.36 12.36
CA TRP A 75 16.12 -24.79 12.14
C TRP A 75 16.70 -25.21 10.79
N PRO A 76 18.02 -25.45 10.71
CA PRO A 76 18.67 -25.83 9.46
C PRO A 76 18.13 -27.19 8.98
N PRO A 77 17.87 -27.35 7.69
CA PRO A 77 17.46 -28.65 7.15
C PRO A 77 18.53 -29.70 7.44
N SER A 78 18.09 -30.85 7.96
CA SER A 78 18.90 -32.02 8.31
C SER A 78 19.55 -32.68 7.10
#